data_AF-A0A6A5WH51-F1
#
_entry.id   AF-A0A6A5WH51-F1
#
_cell.length_a   1.000
_cell.length_b   1.000
_cell.length_c   1.000
_cell.angle_alpha   90.00
_cell.angle_beta   90.00
_cell.angle_gamma   90.00
#
_symmetry.space_group_name_H-M   'P 1'
#
loop_
_entity.id
_entity.type
_entity.pdbx_description
1 polymer ?
#
loop_
_entity_poly.entity_id
_entity_poly.type
_entity_poly.pdbx_seq_one_letter_code
_entity_poly.pdbx_strand_id
1 'polypeptide(L)'
;LTQAMVDADPGLKRLQQDLLVLTSIVDNSTLHWRPDWFIADAPYTDFWTLQNPPNVVTEYLPHASGHVPVATRRLRRDDDPPPRHIKDWPHWKRYCAMYGVPEHFLNVEQVELMRLGLAKPADGELCEPPQWPRYPEPQPYGKGSYPLDPDLYYNLPAVFANVGGETMLVVSSTGAIEIVEKESLFWHYSTWTHYSGTGG
;
A
#
# COMPACT_ATOMS: atom_id res chain seq x y z
N LEU A 1 -2.19 20.47 -8.46
CA LEU A 1 -3.32 19.67 -8.99
C LEU A 1 -4.57 19.87 -8.09
N THR A 2 -5.80 19.50 -8.46
CA THR A 2 -7.01 19.63 -7.59
C THR A 2 -7.84 18.35 -7.52
N GLN A 3 -8.57 18.13 -6.42
CA GLN A 3 -9.35 16.91 -6.21
C GLN A 3 -10.45 16.71 -7.26
N ALA A 4 -11.16 17.77 -7.66
CA ALA A 4 -12.18 17.68 -8.71
C ALA A 4 -11.61 17.24 -10.07
N MET A 5 -10.35 17.58 -10.39
CA MET A 5 -9.68 17.07 -11.59
C MET A 5 -9.28 15.60 -11.44
N VAL A 6 -8.88 15.17 -10.24
CA VAL A 6 -8.57 13.76 -9.96
C VAL A 6 -9.83 12.91 -10.05
N ASP A 7 -10.95 13.33 -9.48
CA ASP A 7 -12.21 12.58 -9.52
C ASP A 7 -12.83 12.51 -10.94
N ALA A 8 -12.51 13.46 -11.82
CA ALA A 8 -12.96 13.49 -13.20
C ALA A 8 -12.13 12.58 -14.15
N ASP A 9 -10.88 12.28 -13.82
CA ASP A 9 -10.00 11.40 -14.61
C ASP A 9 -9.82 10.05 -13.89
N PRO A 10 -10.42 8.96 -14.40
CA PRO A 10 -10.34 7.64 -13.76
C PRO A 10 -8.92 7.09 -13.60
N GLY A 11 -8.00 7.40 -14.52
CA GLY A 11 -6.61 6.93 -14.46
C GLY A 11 -5.83 7.68 -13.39
N LEU A 12 -6.02 8.99 -13.31
CA LEU A 12 -5.42 9.84 -12.27
C LEU A 12 -5.97 9.50 -10.88
N LYS A 13 -7.27 9.22 -10.76
CA LYS A 13 -7.90 8.71 -9.53
C LYS A 13 -7.30 7.38 -9.10
N ARG A 14 -7.11 6.45 -10.03
CA ARG A 14 -6.51 5.14 -9.72
C ARG A 14 -5.06 5.30 -9.24
N LEU A 15 -4.26 6.12 -9.93
CA LEU A 15 -2.89 6.43 -9.51
C LEU A 15 -2.84 7.04 -8.10
N GLN A 16 -3.76 7.96 -7.78
CA GLN A 16 -3.87 8.53 -6.43
C GLN A 16 -4.16 7.45 -5.37
N GLN A 17 -5.10 6.53 -5.65
CA GLN A 17 -5.45 5.46 -4.74
C GLN A 17 -4.28 4.49 -4.52
N ASP A 18 -3.60 4.06 -5.58
CA ASP A 18 -2.43 3.19 -5.46
C ASP A 18 -1.29 3.88 -4.69
N LEU A 19 -1.04 5.17 -4.90
CA LEU A 19 -0.07 5.95 -4.12
C LEU A 19 -0.46 6.04 -2.64
N LEU A 20 -1.74 6.28 -2.32
CA LEU A 20 -2.23 6.30 -0.95
C LEU A 20 -2.05 4.95 -0.24
N VAL A 21 -2.32 3.84 -0.93
CA VAL A 21 -2.10 2.48 -0.40
C VAL A 21 -0.61 2.24 -0.15
N LEU A 22 0.23 2.42 -1.17
CA LEU A 22 1.69 2.20 -1.07
C LEU A 22 2.34 3.06 0.02
N THR A 23 1.86 4.28 0.25
CA THR A 23 2.45 5.21 1.24
C THR A 23 1.83 5.14 2.63
N SER A 24 0.76 4.36 2.81
CA SER A 24 0.15 4.10 4.12
C SER A 24 1.08 3.33 5.09
N ILE A 25 2.06 2.64 4.51
CA ILE A 25 2.98 1.72 5.18
C ILE A 25 4.28 2.45 5.59
N VAL A 26 4.94 1.96 6.64
CA VAL A 26 6.14 2.56 7.22
C VAL A 26 7.35 2.43 6.26
N ASP A 27 8.33 3.31 6.41
CA ASP A 27 9.61 3.26 5.69
C ASP A 27 10.38 1.98 6.07
N ASN A 28 11.04 1.35 5.09
CA ASN A 28 11.68 0.01 5.19
C ASN A 28 10.73 -1.21 5.23
N SER A 29 9.43 -1.06 5.05
CA SER A 29 8.56 -2.24 4.92
C SER A 29 8.79 -2.97 3.60
N THR A 30 8.80 -4.31 3.65
CA THR A 30 8.86 -5.17 2.48
C THR A 30 7.47 -5.37 1.90
N LEU A 31 7.34 -5.22 0.59
CA LEU A 31 6.14 -5.45 -0.20
C LEU A 31 6.39 -6.58 -1.21
N HIS A 32 5.43 -7.47 -1.41
CA HIS A 32 5.42 -8.49 -2.48
C HIS A 32 4.62 -8.08 -3.71
N TRP A 33 3.82 -7.03 -3.60
CA TRP A 33 3.00 -6.51 -4.69
C TRP A 33 3.47 -5.14 -5.20
N ARG A 34 3.15 -4.84 -6.46
CA ARG A 34 3.37 -3.56 -7.14
C ARG A 34 2.17 -3.27 -8.05
N PRO A 35 1.71 -2.02 -8.18
CA PRO A 35 0.72 -1.65 -9.19
C PRO A 35 1.26 -1.83 -10.62
N ASP A 36 0.39 -2.15 -11.59
CA ASP A 36 0.79 -2.43 -12.98
C ASP A 36 1.45 -1.24 -13.71
N TRP A 37 1.20 -0.01 -13.26
CA TRP A 37 1.86 1.20 -13.79
C TRP A 37 3.33 1.33 -13.33
N PHE A 38 3.76 0.52 -12.36
CA PHE A 38 5.11 0.51 -11.81
C PHE A 38 6.01 -0.42 -12.64
N ILE A 39 6.30 -0.01 -13.87
CA ILE A 39 7.07 -0.80 -14.83
C ILE A 39 8.50 -1.01 -14.31
N ALA A 40 8.89 -2.27 -14.16
CA ALA A 40 10.24 -2.68 -13.78
C ALA A 40 10.80 -3.64 -14.84
N ASP A 41 12.01 -3.37 -15.32
CA ASP A 41 12.76 -4.34 -16.12
C ASP A 41 13.27 -5.47 -15.19
N ALA A 42 13.07 -6.72 -15.60
CA ALA A 42 13.29 -7.94 -14.83
C ALA A 42 14.73 -8.10 -14.27
N PRO A 43 14.97 -8.84 -13.15
CA PRO A 43 14.17 -9.97 -12.66
C PRO A 43 13.85 -9.93 -11.16
N TYR A 44 13.57 -8.76 -10.58
CA TYR A 44 13.27 -8.61 -9.15
C TYR A 44 11.80 -8.94 -8.84
N THR A 45 11.46 -10.24 -8.83
CA THR A 45 10.07 -10.71 -8.97
C THR A 45 9.25 -10.81 -7.68
N ASP A 46 9.87 -11.08 -6.53
CA ASP A 46 9.12 -11.61 -5.37
C ASP A 46 8.90 -10.57 -4.25
N PHE A 47 9.87 -9.68 -3.97
CA PHE A 47 9.79 -8.70 -2.88
C PHE A 47 10.59 -7.41 -3.15
N TRP A 48 10.18 -6.29 -2.56
CA TRP A 48 10.92 -5.02 -2.55
C TRP A 48 10.72 -4.24 -1.25
N THR A 49 11.76 -3.53 -0.80
CA THR A 49 11.69 -2.68 0.39
C THR A 49 11.25 -1.26 0.01
N LEU A 50 10.16 -0.75 0.56
CA LEU A 50 9.72 0.63 0.36
C LEU A 50 10.68 1.61 1.05
N GLN A 51 11.41 2.40 0.27
CA GLN A 51 12.26 3.51 0.73
C GLN A 51 11.77 4.86 0.22
N ASN A 52 12.02 5.92 1.01
CA ASN A 52 11.83 7.30 0.60
C ASN A 52 13.01 7.85 -0.23
N PRO A 53 12.77 8.69 -1.27
CA PRO A 53 13.81 9.55 -1.83
C PRO A 53 14.27 10.61 -0.81
N PRO A 54 15.47 11.21 -0.96
CA PRO A 54 16.09 12.03 0.09
C PRO A 54 15.28 13.28 0.47
N ASN A 55 14.48 13.81 -0.46
CA ASN A 55 13.60 14.97 -0.29
C ASN A 55 12.20 14.62 0.23
N VAL A 56 11.93 13.36 0.61
CA VAL A 56 10.63 12.90 1.13
C VAL A 56 10.80 12.35 2.55
N VAL A 57 9.76 12.49 3.35
CA VAL A 57 9.66 11.92 4.70
C VAL A 57 8.34 11.20 4.90
N THR A 58 8.37 10.19 5.76
CA THR A 58 7.18 9.54 6.32
C THR A 58 6.56 10.44 7.38
N GLU A 59 5.26 10.73 7.23
CA GLU A 59 4.45 11.53 8.15
C GLU A 59 3.32 10.66 8.68
N TYR A 60 3.13 10.59 10.00
CA TYR A 60 1.95 9.94 10.56
C TYR A 60 0.74 10.86 10.45
N LEU A 61 -0.40 10.32 10.01
CA LEU A 61 -1.67 11.03 10.06
C LEU A 61 -2.14 11.12 11.53
N PRO A 62 -3.00 12.11 11.87
CA PRO A 62 -3.71 12.11 13.14
C PRO A 62 -4.43 10.77 13.35
N HIS A 63 -4.48 10.30 14.59
CA HIS A 63 -5.18 9.08 14.95
C HIS A 63 -5.64 9.14 16.40
N ALA A 64 -6.79 8.54 16.69
CA ALA A 64 -7.29 8.42 18.06
C ALA A 64 -6.53 7.33 18.85
N SER A 65 -6.58 7.43 20.17
CA SER A 65 -5.99 6.41 21.04
C SER A 65 -6.66 5.04 20.82
N GLY A 66 -5.85 4.00 20.62
CA GLY A 66 -6.33 2.65 20.33
C GLY A 66 -6.55 2.35 18.85
N HIS A 67 -6.49 3.34 17.95
CA HIS A 67 -6.50 3.09 16.51
C HIS A 67 -5.08 2.80 16.01
N VAL A 68 -4.96 1.90 15.03
CA VAL A 68 -3.66 1.57 14.43
C VAL A 68 -3.18 2.79 13.63
N PRO A 69 -1.96 3.31 13.86
CA PRO A 69 -1.47 4.49 13.16
C PRO A 69 -1.35 4.24 11.65
N VAL A 70 -1.60 5.28 10.87
CA VAL A 70 -1.49 5.28 9.40
C VAL A 70 -0.43 6.31 9.01
N ALA A 71 0.48 5.93 8.12
CA ALA A 71 1.45 6.85 7.56
C ALA A 71 0.94 7.49 6.27
N THR A 72 1.62 8.53 5.83
CA THR A 72 1.61 9.05 4.47
C THR A 72 3.03 9.54 4.16
N ARG A 73 3.23 10.15 2.99
CA ARG A 73 4.48 10.85 2.66
C ARG A 73 4.26 12.35 2.53
N ARG A 74 5.35 13.12 2.66
CA ARG A 74 5.41 14.52 2.24
C ARG A 74 6.81 14.90 1.82
N LEU A 75 6.91 16.04 1.12
CA LEU A 75 8.18 16.70 0.93
C LEU A 75 8.79 17.09 2.28
N ARG A 76 10.12 16.99 2.32
CA ARG A 76 10.98 17.41 3.41
C ARG A 76 10.91 18.93 3.57
N ARG A 77 10.92 19.36 4.83
CA ARG A 77 11.04 20.75 5.29
C ARG A 77 12.41 20.95 5.94
N ASP A 78 12.81 22.20 6.14
CA ASP A 78 14.12 22.56 6.70
C ASP A 78 14.30 22.10 8.17
N ASP A 79 13.20 21.89 8.89
CA ASP A 79 13.16 21.41 10.28
C ASP A 79 13.13 19.87 10.42
N ASP A 80 13.01 19.11 9.32
CA ASP A 80 12.96 17.65 9.39
C ASP A 80 14.33 17.02 9.73
N PRO A 81 14.37 15.97 10.59
CA PRO A 81 15.58 15.19 10.83
C PRO A 81 16.16 14.62 9.52
N PRO A 82 17.50 14.60 9.33
CA PRO A 82 18.13 14.15 8.10
C PRO A 82 17.75 12.70 7.74
N PRO A 83 17.70 12.35 6.44
CA PRO A 83 17.33 11.02 5.99
C PRO A 83 18.24 9.93 6.58
N ARG A 84 17.62 8.86 7.10
CA ARG A 84 18.34 7.77 7.77
C ARG A 84 19.03 6.82 6.78
N HIS A 85 18.31 6.43 5.71
CA HIS A 85 18.74 5.40 4.75
C HIS A 85 19.21 6.03 3.42
N ILE A 86 18.29 6.52 2.60
CA ILE A 86 18.59 7.16 1.31
C ILE A 86 18.97 8.64 1.55
N LYS A 87 20.27 8.92 1.64
CA LYS A 87 20.79 10.24 2.01
C LYS A 87 20.92 11.24 0.87
N ASP A 88 21.06 10.75 -0.36
CA ASP A 88 21.36 11.55 -1.54
C ASP A 88 20.75 10.94 -2.82
N TRP A 89 20.65 11.75 -3.87
CA TRP A 89 20.09 11.32 -5.16
C TRP A 89 20.90 10.20 -5.85
N PRO A 90 22.24 10.18 -5.83
CA PRO A 90 23.01 9.02 -6.28
C PRO A 90 22.67 7.71 -5.55
N HIS A 91 22.38 7.75 -4.25
CA HIS A 91 21.91 6.59 -3.49
C HIS A 91 20.50 6.19 -3.92
N TRP A 92 19.58 7.15 -4.08
CA TRP A 92 18.24 6.88 -4.61
C TRP A 92 18.30 6.15 -5.96
N LYS A 93 19.09 6.64 -6.92
CA LYS A 93 19.25 6.01 -8.23
C LYS A 93 19.81 4.58 -8.15
N ARG A 94 20.76 4.31 -7.25
CA ARG A 94 21.25 2.94 -7.01
C ARG A 94 20.17 2.03 -6.43
N TYR A 95 19.38 2.52 -5.48
CA TYR A 95 18.22 1.79 -4.96
C TYR A 95 17.18 1.51 -6.05
N CYS A 96 16.84 2.52 -6.87
CA CYS A 96 15.95 2.39 -8.02
C CYS A 96 16.40 1.30 -9.00
N ALA A 97 17.68 1.31 -9.40
CA ALA A 97 18.26 0.29 -10.27
C ALA A 97 18.32 -1.11 -9.63
N MET A 98 18.51 -1.20 -8.31
CA MET A 98 18.62 -2.47 -7.58
C MET A 98 17.28 -3.16 -7.34
N TYR A 99 16.21 -2.39 -7.10
CA TYR A 99 14.89 -2.94 -6.77
C TYR A 99 13.87 -2.81 -7.92
N GLY A 100 14.25 -2.19 -9.05
CA GLY A 100 13.33 -1.89 -10.16
C GLY A 100 12.27 -0.87 -9.76
N VAL A 101 12.65 0.18 -9.02
CA VAL A 101 11.76 1.29 -8.63
C VAL A 101 11.96 2.45 -9.61
N PRO A 102 10.91 3.01 -10.23
CA PRO A 102 11.06 4.16 -11.12
C PRO A 102 11.76 5.33 -10.41
N GLU A 103 12.76 5.95 -11.04
CA GLU A 103 13.53 7.06 -10.42
C GLU A 103 12.65 8.25 -10.00
N HIS A 104 11.49 8.42 -10.65
CA HIS A 104 10.50 9.47 -10.38
C HIS A 104 9.41 9.07 -9.37
N PHE A 105 9.48 7.87 -8.78
CA PHE A 105 8.56 7.48 -7.71
C PHE A 105 8.70 8.42 -6.51
N LEU A 106 7.57 8.92 -6.00
CA LEU A 106 7.48 9.95 -4.96
C LEU A 106 8.18 11.27 -5.35
N ASN A 107 8.11 11.66 -6.63
CA ASN A 107 8.38 13.04 -7.05
C ASN A 107 7.36 14.04 -6.46
N VAL A 108 7.60 15.33 -6.68
CA VAL A 108 6.77 16.43 -6.15
C VAL A 108 5.30 16.25 -6.54
N GLU A 109 5.05 15.93 -7.81
CA GLU A 109 3.72 15.80 -8.39
C GLU A 109 2.95 14.60 -7.83
N GLN A 110 3.62 13.45 -7.62
CA GLN A 110 3.02 12.26 -6.99
C GLN A 110 2.74 12.51 -5.50
N VAL A 111 3.63 13.20 -4.79
CA VAL A 111 3.40 13.58 -3.39
C VAL A 111 2.23 14.56 -3.28
N GLU A 112 2.11 15.55 -4.18
CA GLU A 112 0.94 16.43 -4.24
C GLU A 112 -0.35 15.67 -4.57
N LEU A 113 -0.33 14.81 -5.61
CA LEU A 113 -1.46 13.99 -6.03
C LEU A 113 -1.98 13.14 -4.86
N MET A 114 -1.11 12.41 -4.19
CA MET A 114 -1.43 11.62 -3.01
C MET A 114 -2.00 12.50 -1.88
N ARG A 115 -1.40 13.66 -1.59
CA ARG A 115 -1.90 14.59 -0.54
C ARG A 115 -3.21 15.27 -0.87
N LEU A 116 -3.69 15.24 -2.12
CA LEU A 116 -5.04 15.66 -2.48
C LEU A 116 -6.11 14.62 -2.13
N GLY A 117 -5.75 13.34 -2.03
CA GLY A 117 -6.70 12.25 -1.71
C GLY A 117 -6.78 11.90 -0.22
N LEU A 118 -5.93 12.53 0.62
CA LEU A 118 -6.03 12.42 2.07
C LEU A 118 -7.31 13.10 2.58
N ALA A 119 -7.97 12.46 3.55
CA ALA A 119 -9.17 12.99 4.18
C ALA A 119 -8.89 14.32 4.90
N LYS A 120 -9.77 15.31 4.69
CA LYS A 120 -9.69 16.66 5.25
C LYS A 120 -11.08 17.17 5.64
N PRO A 121 -11.29 17.67 6.87
CA PRO A 121 -12.41 18.54 7.23
C PRO A 121 -12.49 19.81 6.36
N ALA A 122 -13.59 20.55 6.53
CA ALA A 122 -13.88 21.77 5.75
C ALA A 122 -12.91 22.94 6.02
N ASP A 123 -12.12 22.88 7.09
CA ASP A 123 -11.01 23.79 7.40
C ASP A 123 -9.74 23.49 6.57
N GLY A 124 -9.66 22.32 5.94
CA GLY A 124 -8.54 21.89 5.10
C GLY A 124 -7.37 21.22 5.84
N GLU A 125 -7.44 21.05 7.16
CA GLU A 125 -6.42 20.30 7.91
C GLU A 125 -6.52 18.79 7.62
N LEU A 126 -5.42 18.06 7.83
CA LEU A 126 -5.48 16.59 7.79
C LEU A 126 -6.24 16.08 9.01
N CYS A 127 -7.20 15.18 8.81
CA CYS A 127 -7.84 14.47 9.91
C CYS A 127 -7.34 13.02 10.01
N GLU A 128 -7.87 12.33 11.01
CA GLU A 128 -7.77 10.87 11.07
C GLU A 128 -8.33 10.25 9.78
N PRO A 129 -7.58 9.36 9.10
CA PRO A 129 -8.12 8.64 7.97
C PRO A 129 -9.32 7.82 8.44
N PRO A 130 -10.40 7.70 7.65
CA PRO A 130 -11.51 6.86 8.04
C PRO A 130 -11.02 5.41 8.21
N GLN A 131 -11.68 4.63 9.07
CA GLN A 131 -11.41 3.20 9.27
C GLN A 131 -11.87 2.35 8.07
N TRP A 132 -11.61 2.85 6.85
CA TRP A 132 -11.71 2.09 5.62
C TRP A 132 -10.79 0.86 5.68
N PRO A 133 -11.08 -0.16 4.87
CA PRO A 133 -10.31 -1.39 4.85
C PRO A 133 -8.81 -1.12 4.70
N ARG A 134 -8.05 -1.57 5.69
CA ARG A 134 -6.65 -1.93 5.48
C ARG A 134 -6.65 -3.15 4.55
N TYR A 135 -6.60 -2.89 3.25
CA TYR A 135 -6.57 -3.96 2.25
C TYR A 135 -5.37 -4.86 2.53
N PRO A 136 -5.58 -6.17 2.70
CA PRO A 136 -4.49 -7.12 2.92
C PRO A 136 -3.62 -7.21 1.66
N GLU A 137 -2.32 -7.43 1.85
CA GLU A 137 -1.36 -7.40 0.74
C GLU A 137 -1.38 -8.74 -0.03
N PRO A 138 -1.52 -8.79 -1.37
CA PRO A 138 -2.11 -9.95 -2.08
C PRO A 138 -1.39 -11.30 -2.29
N GLN A 139 -0.22 -11.60 -1.70
CA GLN A 139 0.80 -12.55 -2.24
C GLN A 139 1.57 -12.01 -3.47
N PRO A 140 2.79 -12.51 -3.76
CA PRO A 140 3.46 -12.24 -5.04
C PRO A 140 2.68 -12.82 -6.23
N TYR A 141 2.86 -12.22 -7.41
CA TYR A 141 2.14 -12.60 -8.62
C TYR A 141 2.32 -14.09 -8.97
N GLY A 142 1.21 -14.79 -9.21
CA GLY A 142 1.21 -16.22 -9.56
C GLY A 142 1.49 -17.17 -8.39
N LYS A 143 1.58 -16.70 -7.14
CA LYS A 143 1.72 -17.56 -5.93
C LYS A 143 0.38 -18.03 -5.35
N GLY A 144 -0.73 -17.80 -6.06
CA GLY A 144 -2.07 -18.24 -5.69
C GLY A 144 -2.82 -17.20 -4.85
N SER A 145 -3.40 -17.67 -3.73
CA SER A 145 -4.20 -16.88 -2.79
C SER A 145 -4.00 -17.40 -1.36
N TYR A 146 -4.37 -16.63 -0.33
CA TYR A 146 -4.34 -17.07 1.08
C TYR A 146 -5.61 -16.66 1.83
N PRO A 147 -6.10 -17.46 2.80
CA PRO A 147 -7.24 -17.10 3.60
C PRO A 147 -6.88 -15.87 4.43
N LEU A 148 -7.73 -14.85 4.36
CA LEU A 148 -7.63 -13.72 5.25
C LEU A 148 -8.08 -14.15 6.65
N ASP A 149 -7.34 -13.70 7.66
CA ASP A 149 -7.70 -13.88 9.07
C ASP A 149 -9.10 -13.32 9.34
N PRO A 150 -10.05 -14.12 9.90
CA PRO A 150 -11.37 -13.65 10.32
C PRO A 150 -11.33 -12.41 11.23
N ASP A 151 -10.30 -12.26 12.05
CA ASP A 151 -10.12 -11.09 12.91
C ASP A 151 -9.89 -9.80 12.10
N LEU A 152 -9.59 -9.87 10.80
CA LEU A 152 -9.46 -8.68 9.93
C LEU A 152 -10.76 -8.31 9.20
N TYR A 153 -11.82 -9.14 9.27
CA TYR A 153 -13.02 -8.95 8.46
C TYR A 153 -13.80 -7.68 8.86
N TYR A 154 -13.69 -7.22 10.12
CA TYR A 154 -14.34 -5.99 10.60
C TYR A 154 -13.86 -4.73 9.86
N ASN A 155 -12.67 -4.76 9.26
CA ASN A 155 -12.15 -3.63 8.48
C ASN A 155 -12.75 -3.59 7.06
N LEU A 156 -13.29 -4.70 6.54
CA LEU A 156 -13.64 -4.83 5.13
C LEU A 156 -15.01 -4.20 4.78
N PRO A 157 -15.28 -3.91 3.48
CA PRO A 157 -16.57 -3.36 3.08
C PRO A 157 -17.72 -4.31 3.41
N ALA A 158 -18.90 -3.75 3.70
CA ALA A 158 -20.07 -4.50 4.22
C ALA A 158 -20.53 -5.70 3.38
N VAL A 159 -20.17 -5.77 2.09
CA VAL A 159 -20.40 -6.95 1.23
C VAL A 159 -19.73 -8.23 1.77
N PHE A 160 -18.64 -8.09 2.52
CA PHE A 160 -17.90 -9.20 3.14
C PHE A 160 -18.29 -9.44 4.62
N ALA A 161 -19.21 -8.66 5.20
CA ALA A 161 -19.56 -8.75 6.62
C ALA A 161 -20.33 -10.04 7.00
N ASN A 162 -20.88 -10.76 6.02
CA ASN A 162 -21.70 -11.97 6.23
C ASN A 162 -20.96 -13.28 5.92
N VAL A 163 -19.62 -13.27 5.88
CA VAL A 163 -18.83 -14.48 5.61
C VAL A 163 -18.77 -15.37 6.85
N GLY A 164 -19.15 -16.64 6.68
CA GLY A 164 -19.25 -17.59 7.78
C GLY A 164 -19.74 -18.97 7.32
N GLY A 165 -19.89 -19.90 8.28
CA GLY A 165 -20.24 -21.29 8.00
C GLY A 165 -19.17 -21.95 7.11
N GLU A 166 -19.56 -22.32 5.89
CA GLU A 166 -18.69 -22.97 4.91
C GLU A 166 -17.90 -22.01 4.01
N THR A 167 -18.04 -20.69 4.20
CA THR A 167 -17.31 -19.69 3.39
C THR A 167 -16.18 -19.01 4.17
N MET A 168 -15.16 -18.53 3.46
CA MET A 168 -14.12 -17.66 4.00
C MET A 168 -13.61 -16.67 2.95
N LEU A 169 -12.93 -15.62 3.39
CA LEU A 169 -12.28 -14.67 2.51
C LEU A 169 -10.87 -15.12 2.15
N VAL A 170 -10.52 -14.93 0.89
CA VAL A 170 -9.20 -15.21 0.33
C VAL A 170 -8.69 -13.95 -0.36
N VAL A 171 -7.39 -13.68 -0.22
CA VAL A 171 -6.72 -12.62 -0.97
C VAL A 171 -5.92 -13.27 -2.08
N SER A 172 -6.24 -12.95 -3.32
CA SER A 172 -5.58 -13.45 -4.52
C SER A 172 -4.39 -12.58 -4.90
N SER A 173 -3.36 -13.19 -5.51
CA SER A 173 -2.17 -12.52 -6.09
C SER A 173 -2.44 -11.39 -7.11
N THR A 174 -3.72 -11.17 -7.46
CA THR A 174 -4.21 -10.03 -8.26
C THR A 174 -4.62 -8.80 -7.43
N GLY A 175 -4.65 -8.86 -6.10
CA GLY A 175 -5.28 -7.84 -5.25
C GLY A 175 -6.76 -8.07 -4.97
N ALA A 176 -7.38 -9.08 -5.58
CA ALA A 176 -8.80 -9.38 -5.35
C ALA A 176 -9.02 -10.03 -3.98
N ILE A 177 -10.04 -9.54 -3.27
CA ILE A 177 -10.62 -10.23 -2.10
C ILE A 177 -11.84 -11.01 -2.59
N GLU A 178 -11.81 -12.32 -2.45
CA GLU A 178 -12.81 -13.25 -2.95
C GLU A 178 -13.46 -14.01 -1.78
N ILE A 179 -14.76 -14.28 -1.88
CA ILE A 179 -15.46 -15.20 -0.98
C ILE A 179 -15.43 -16.58 -1.64
N VAL A 180 -14.89 -17.59 -0.97
CA VAL A 180 -14.87 -18.97 -1.47
C VAL A 180 -15.38 -19.95 -0.42
N GLU A 181 -15.75 -21.14 -0.89
CA GLU A 181 -16.06 -22.29 -0.04
C GLU A 181 -14.78 -22.88 0.56
N LYS A 182 -14.77 -23.16 1.86
CA LYS A 182 -13.62 -23.71 2.60
C LYS A 182 -13.14 -25.03 2.01
N GLU A 183 -14.06 -25.87 1.53
CA GLU A 183 -13.71 -27.15 0.89
C GLU A 183 -12.78 -27.01 -0.32
N SER A 184 -12.85 -25.88 -1.05
CA SER A 184 -11.98 -25.61 -2.20
C SER A 184 -10.51 -25.36 -1.81
N LEU A 185 -10.26 -24.95 -0.57
CA LEU A 185 -8.95 -24.49 -0.09
C LEU A 185 -8.11 -25.58 0.58
N PHE A 186 -8.71 -26.71 0.99
CA PHE A 186 -7.94 -27.82 1.59
C PHE A 186 -7.06 -28.58 0.58
N TRP A 187 -7.27 -28.38 -0.73
CA TRP A 187 -6.60 -29.13 -1.78
C TRP A 187 -5.30 -28.50 -2.32
N HIS A 188 -4.98 -27.25 -1.94
CA HIS A 188 -3.78 -26.54 -2.39
C HIS A 188 -2.86 -26.12 -1.23
N TYR A 189 -1.61 -26.60 -1.26
CA TYR A 189 -0.62 -26.30 -0.23
C TYR A 189 -0.26 -24.81 -0.16
N SER A 190 -0.25 -24.11 -1.31
CA SER A 190 0.07 -22.68 -1.42
C SER A 190 -0.93 -21.79 -0.70
N THR A 191 -2.14 -22.32 -0.45
CA THR A 191 -3.24 -21.58 0.17
C THR A 191 -2.95 -21.24 1.63
N TRP A 192 -2.19 -22.05 2.34
CA TRP A 192 -1.91 -21.84 3.78
C TRP A 192 -0.63 -21.03 4.04
N THR A 193 0.10 -20.66 2.99
CA THR A 193 1.37 -19.92 3.09
C THR A 193 1.14 -18.45 2.76
N HIS A 194 0.98 -17.60 3.77
CA HIS A 194 1.03 -16.15 3.58
C HIS A 194 2.49 -15.71 3.41
N TYR A 195 2.84 -15.21 2.23
CA TYR A 195 4.17 -14.70 1.90
C TYR A 195 4.39 -13.30 2.48
N SER A 196 4.31 -13.16 3.81
CA SER A 196 4.75 -11.95 4.48
C SER A 196 6.24 -11.71 4.18
N GLY A 197 6.64 -10.47 3.89
CA GLY A 197 8.02 -10.11 3.53
C GLY A 197 9.10 -10.32 4.61
N THR A 198 8.77 -11.03 5.69
CA THR A 198 9.66 -11.57 6.73
C THR A 198 10.06 -13.03 6.53
N GLY A 199 9.51 -13.71 5.51
CA GLY A 199 9.64 -15.15 5.31
C GLY A 199 8.39 -15.92 5.75
N GLY A 200 8.22 -17.13 5.20
CA GLY A 200 7.16 -18.08 5.56
C GLY A 200 7.66 -19.24 6.41
#